data_AF-A0A2Z2HK51-F1
#
_entry.id   AF-A0A2Z2HK51-F1
#
_cell.length_a   1.000
_cell.length_b   1.000
_cell.length_c   1.000
_cell.angle_alpha   90.00
_cell.angle_beta   90.00
_cell.angle_gamma   90.00
#
_symmetry.space_group_name_H-M   'P 1'
#
loop_
_entity.id
_entity.type
_entity.pdbx_description
1 polymer ?
#
loop_
_entity_poly.entity_id
_entity_poly.type
_entity_poly.pdbx_seq_one_letter_code
_entity_poly.pdbx_strand_id
1 'polypeptide(L)'
;MSEASLSKLDDKGVFTIVNVQKVERKVGKETIVEIDLQTEEEFDGVKKFYTSRKMIVAKFYDNGNPTTLCQDIQKGKKYRVKIITQKFGNGKEDYDIAKS
;
A
#
# COMPACT_ATOMS: atom_id res chain seq x y z
N MET A 1 -10.79 15.92 -4.87
CA MET A 1 -10.70 14.45 -4.98
C MET A 1 -9.91 13.99 -3.78
N SER A 2 -10.61 13.43 -2.79
CA SER A 2 -10.08 13.18 -1.45
C SER A 2 -9.22 11.92 -1.45
N GLU A 3 -7.92 12.05 -1.20
CA GLU A 3 -7.03 10.91 -0.94
C GLU A 3 -6.99 10.67 0.57
N ALA A 4 -7.03 9.41 0.98
CA ALA A 4 -7.01 9.03 2.39
C ALA A 4 -5.74 8.24 2.72
N SER A 5 -5.32 8.24 3.98
CA SER A 5 -4.28 7.29 4.41
C SER A 5 -4.83 5.86 4.34
N LEU A 6 -4.00 4.92 3.90
CA LEU A 6 -4.33 3.49 3.92
C LEU A 6 -4.67 2.99 5.31
N SER A 7 -4.21 3.67 6.37
CA SER A 7 -4.55 3.34 7.76
C SER A 7 -6.06 3.35 8.04
N LYS A 8 -6.86 4.07 7.24
CA LYS A 8 -8.32 4.04 7.36
C LYS A 8 -8.92 2.68 7.02
N LEU A 9 -8.16 1.78 6.39
CA LEU A 9 -8.58 0.43 6.02
C LEU A 9 -8.07 -0.64 6.97
N ASP A 10 -7.30 -0.30 8.01
CA ASP A 10 -6.63 -1.26 8.90
C ASP A 10 -7.60 -2.33 9.44
N ASP A 11 -8.81 -1.91 9.84
CA ASP A 11 -9.86 -2.79 10.37
C ASP A 11 -11.03 -3.02 9.39
N LYS A 12 -10.98 -2.48 8.16
CA LYS A 12 -12.12 -2.46 7.22
C LYS A 12 -12.25 -3.72 6.34
N GLY A 13 -11.34 -4.69 6.51
CA GLY A 13 -11.43 -5.99 5.85
C GLY A 13 -10.64 -6.10 4.55
N VAL A 14 -11.21 -6.82 3.58
CA VAL A 14 -10.56 -7.18 2.31
C VAL A 14 -10.90 -6.15 1.22
N PHE A 15 -9.91 -5.72 0.44
CA PHE A 15 -10.08 -4.80 -0.69
C PHE A 15 -9.26 -5.24 -1.89
N THR A 16 -9.58 -4.69 -3.06
CA THR A 16 -8.99 -5.06 -4.34
C THR A 16 -8.18 -3.90 -4.88
N ILE A 17 -6.86 -4.07 -4.95
CA ILE A 17 -5.95 -3.11 -5.54
C ILE A 17 -6.03 -3.23 -7.07
N VAL A 18 -6.29 -2.10 -7.73
CA VAL A 18 -6.39 -2.00 -9.19
C VAL A 18 -5.29 -1.13 -9.80
N ASN A 19 -4.61 -0.31 -9.00
CA ASN A 19 -3.47 0.49 -9.45
C ASN A 19 -2.51 0.76 -8.29
N VAL A 20 -1.21 0.84 -8.59
CA VAL A 20 -0.14 1.20 -7.65
C VAL A 20 0.82 2.16 -8.33
N GLN A 21 1.09 3.29 -7.68
CA GLN A 21 2.04 4.30 -8.14
C GLN A 21 3.03 4.65 -7.03
N LYS A 22 4.31 4.78 -7.39
CA LYS A 22 5.34 5.30 -6.49
C LYS A 22 5.26 6.82 -6.46
N VAL A 23 5.30 7.39 -5.28
CA VAL A 23 5.43 8.83 -5.07
C VAL A 23 6.67 9.07 -4.21
N GLU A 24 7.57 9.93 -4.67
CA GLU A 24 8.72 10.36 -3.88
C GLU A 24 8.44 11.77 -3.36
N ARG A 25 8.42 11.92 -2.04
CA ARG A 25 8.17 13.19 -1.37
C ARG A 25 9.41 13.62 -0.62
N LYS A 26 9.94 14.81 -0.95
CA LYS A 26 10.99 15.45 -0.16
C LYS A 26 10.39 16.09 1.08
N VAL A 27 10.85 15.67 2.25
CA VAL A 27 10.48 16.24 3.55
C VAL A 27 11.77 16.71 4.23
N GLY A 28 12.01 18.02 4.19
CA GLY A 28 13.27 18.60 4.65
C GLY A 28 14.47 18.12 3.82
N LYS A 29 15.42 17.44 4.47
CA LYS A 29 16.61 16.86 3.83
C LYS A 29 16.43 15.39 3.42
N GLU A 30 15.31 14.77 3.79
CA GLU A 30 15.04 13.35 3.57
C GLU A 30 14.04 13.15 2.43
N THR A 31 14.22 12.07 1.66
CA THR A 31 13.25 11.64 0.65
C THR A 31 12.45 10.47 1.23
N ILE A 32 11.15 10.66 1.36
CA ILE A 32 10.21 9.62 1.78
C ILE A 32 9.62 8.99 0.51
N VAL A 33 9.67 7.66 0.45
CA VAL A 33 8.98 6.88 -0.59
C VAL A 33 7.60 6.54 -0.06
N GLU A 34 6.58 6.99 -0.78
CA GLU A 34 5.18 6.67 -0.55
C GLU A 34 4.68 5.86 -1.75
N ILE A 35 3.60 5.13 -1.55
CA ILE A 35 2.84 4.55 -2.65
C ILE A 35 1.39 5.03 -2.59
N ASP A 36 0.85 5.31 -3.76
CA ASP A 36 -0.56 5.55 -3.97
C ASP A 36 -1.19 4.26 -4.50
N LEU A 37 -2.26 3.86 -3.85
CA LEU A 37 -3.06 2.68 -4.13
C LEU A 37 -4.43 3.12 -4.58
N GLN A 38 -4.91 2.55 -5.69
CA GLN A 38 -6.30 2.67 -6.07
C GLN A 38 -7.01 1.36 -5.81
N THR A 39 -8.16 1.43 -5.14
CA THR A 39 -9.03 0.29 -4.86
C THR A 39 -10.22 0.26 -5.82
N GLU A 40 -10.75 -0.95 -6.06
CA GLU A 40 -12.01 -1.13 -6.78
C GLU A 40 -13.20 -0.67 -5.91
N GLU A 41 -13.19 -1.08 -4.64
CA GLU A 41 -14.17 -0.73 -3.63
C GLU A 41 -14.01 0.73 -3.18
N GLU A 42 -15.13 1.36 -2.81
CA GLU A 42 -15.15 2.69 -2.22
C GLU A 42 -15.32 2.59 -0.70
N PHE A 43 -14.45 3.28 0.04
CA PHE A 43 -14.56 3.38 1.49
C PHE A 43 -14.74 4.84 1.88
N ASP A 44 -15.88 5.16 2.50
CA ASP A 44 -16.24 6.52 2.91
C ASP A 44 -16.12 7.56 1.77
N GLY A 45 -16.52 7.20 0.54
CA GLY A 45 -16.40 8.08 -0.63
C GLY A 45 -14.99 8.13 -1.25
N VAL A 46 -14.04 7.31 -0.77
CA VAL A 46 -12.64 7.32 -1.18
C VAL A 46 -12.23 5.98 -1.79
N LYS A 47 -11.53 6.04 -2.94
CA LYS A 47 -10.93 4.89 -3.64
C LYS A 47 -9.41 4.97 -3.77
N LYS A 48 -8.82 6.08 -3.34
CA LYS A 48 -7.38 6.34 -3.46
C LYS A 48 -6.78 6.48 -2.08
N PHE A 49 -5.79 5.64 -1.81
CA PHE A 49 -5.14 5.57 -0.52
C PHE A 49 -3.64 5.73 -0.69
N TYR A 50 -3.01 6.52 0.16
CA TYR A 50 -1.55 6.61 0.20
C TYR A 50 -1.00 5.91 1.44
N THR A 51 0.22 5.40 1.35
CA THR A 51 0.96 4.88 2.50
C THR A 51 2.47 5.00 2.32
N SER A 52 3.14 5.28 3.44
CA SER A 52 4.59 5.29 3.57
C SER A 52 5.11 4.15 4.46
N ARG A 53 4.22 3.22 4.87
CA ARG A 53 4.57 2.10 5.75
C ARG A 53 5.56 1.18 5.04
N LYS A 54 6.75 1.01 5.62
CA LYS A 54 7.90 0.38 4.95
C LYS A 54 7.61 -1.03 4.44
N MET A 55 6.94 -1.86 5.24
CA MET A 55 6.60 -3.25 4.84
C MET A 55 5.63 -3.29 3.65
N ILE A 56 4.63 -2.43 3.66
CA ILE A 56 3.67 -2.30 2.56
C ILE A 56 4.34 -1.75 1.30
N VAL A 57 5.16 -0.71 1.43
CA VAL A 57 5.95 -0.16 0.30
C VAL A 57 6.84 -1.25 -0.30
N ALA A 58 7.52 -2.04 0.55
CA ALA A 58 8.40 -3.13 0.13
C ALA A 58 7.69 -4.25 -0.66
N LYS A 59 6.37 -4.44 -0.52
CA LYS A 59 5.62 -5.39 -1.36
C LYS A 59 5.59 -4.98 -2.83
N PHE A 60 5.61 -3.68 -3.10
CA PHE A 60 5.48 -3.14 -4.45
C PHE A 60 6.79 -2.61 -5.01
N TYR A 61 7.68 -2.12 -4.16
CA TYR A 61 8.96 -1.58 -4.58
C TYR A 61 10.09 -2.11 -3.71
N ASP A 62 11.05 -2.78 -4.33
CA ASP A 62 12.27 -3.25 -3.68
C ASP A 62 13.46 -2.41 -4.16
N ASN A 63 14.11 -1.70 -3.22
CA ASN A 63 15.20 -0.75 -3.50
C ASN A 63 14.87 0.25 -4.64
N GLY A 64 13.61 0.70 -4.69
CA GLY A 64 13.12 1.63 -5.70
C GLY A 64 12.67 1.01 -7.02
N ASN A 65 12.89 -0.29 -7.23
CA ASN A 65 12.46 -1.02 -8.42
C ASN A 65 11.09 -1.69 -8.21
N PRO A 66 10.18 -1.67 -9.20
CA PRO A 66 8.87 -2.31 -9.06
C PRO A 66 9.01 -3.83 -8.99
N THR A 67 8.39 -4.45 -7.98
CA THR A 67 8.31 -5.90 -7.82
C THR A 67 7.40 -6.52 -8.90
N THR A 68 7.45 -7.85 -9.05
CA THR A 68 6.53 -8.57 -9.95
C THR A 68 5.06 -8.27 -9.65
N LEU A 69 4.69 -8.16 -8.36
CA LEU A 69 3.34 -7.80 -7.95
C LEU A 69 2.94 -6.41 -8.45
N CYS A 70 3.82 -5.42 -8.27
CA CYS A 70 3.59 -4.06 -8.75
C CYS A 70 3.42 -4.02 -10.27
N GLN A 71 4.33 -4.67 -11.00
CA GLN A 71 4.27 -4.75 -12.47
C GLN A 71 3.00 -5.44 -12.96
N ASP A 72 2.56 -6.50 -12.28
CA ASP A 72 1.34 -7.22 -12.58
C ASP A 72 0.11 -6.32 -12.42
N ILE A 73 0.04 -5.56 -11.32
CA ILE A 73 -1.05 -4.61 -11.08
C ILE A 73 -1.03 -3.46 -12.10
N GLN A 74 0.16 -2.94 -12.42
CA GLN A 74 0.32 -1.91 -13.45
C GLN A 74 -0.09 -2.38 -14.85
N LYS A 75 -0.01 -3.69 -15.13
CA LYS A 75 -0.54 -4.32 -16.35
C LYS A 75 -2.05 -4.58 -16.30
N GLY A 76 -2.74 -4.13 -15.26
CA GLY A 76 -4.19 -4.25 -15.09
C GLY A 76 -4.65 -5.50 -14.35
N LYS A 77 -3.74 -6.31 -13.78
CA LYS A 77 -4.17 -7.41 -12.90
C LYS A 77 -4.70 -6.84 -11.59
N LYS A 78 -5.87 -7.32 -11.18
CA LYS A 78 -6.45 -6.97 -9.88
C LYS A 78 -5.87 -7.84 -8.79
N TYR A 79 -5.61 -7.26 -7.62
CA TYR A 79 -5.05 -8.00 -6.49
C TYR A 79 -5.85 -7.77 -5.22
N ARG A 80 -6.54 -8.83 -4.79
CA ARG A 80 -7.39 -8.80 -3.59
C ARG A 80 -6.56 -9.10 -2.34
N VAL A 81 -6.60 -8.20 -1.37
CA VAL A 81 -5.73 -8.19 -0.20
C VAL A 81 -6.48 -7.75 1.06
N LYS A 82 -5.85 -8.00 2.20
CA LYS A 82 -6.22 -7.40 3.49
C LYS A 82 -4.96 -6.86 4.18
N ILE A 83 -5.14 -5.81 4.97
CA ILE A 83 -4.08 -5.36 5.88
C ILE A 83 -4.00 -6.34 7.04
N ILE A 84 -2.77 -6.69 7.41
CA ILE A 84 -2.48 -7.59 8.52
C ILE A 84 -1.44 -6.94 9.42
N THR A 85 -1.50 -7.27 10.71
CA THR A 85 -0.42 -6.97 11.64
C THR A 85 0.57 -8.13 11.64
N GLN A 86 1.83 -7.86 11.32
CA GLN A 86 2.91 -8.82 11.36
C GLN A 86 3.73 -8.63 12.64
N LYS A 87 3.76 -9.68 13.48
CA LYS A 87 4.66 -9.77 14.64
C LYS A 87 6.02 -10.31 14.21
N PHE A 88 7.08 -9.60 14.54
CA PHE A 88 8.46 -10.03 14.32
C PHE A 88 9.00 -10.75 15.56
N GLY A 89 10.00 -11.61 15.38
CA GLY A 89 10.60 -12.40 16.47
C GLY A 89 11.26 -11.56 17.58
N ASN A 90 11.47 -10.27 17.35
CA ASN A 90 11.96 -9.30 18.34
C ASN A 90 10.85 -8.58 19.13
N GLY A 91 9.60 -9.03 19.00
CA GLY A 91 8.43 -8.45 19.69
C GLY A 91 7.89 -7.17 19.05
N LYS A 92 8.47 -6.69 17.95
CA LYS A 92 7.91 -5.55 17.21
C LYS A 92 6.73 -5.99 16.34
N GLU A 93 5.82 -5.05 16.11
CA GLU A 93 4.68 -5.19 15.20
C GLU A 93 4.77 -4.14 14.10
N ASP A 94 4.44 -4.54 12.87
CA ASP A 94 4.24 -3.60 11.76
C ASP A 94 3.05 -4.05 10.91
N TYR A 95 2.52 -3.15 10.09
CA TYR A 95 1.44 -3.47 9.17
C TYR A 95 1.98 -3.93 7.83
N ASP A 96 1.39 -5.00 7.32
CA ASP A 96 1.67 -5.57 6.01
C ASP A 96 0.36 -5.80 5.24
N ILE A 97 0.47 -6.19 3.99
CA ILE A 97 -0.65 -6.64 3.15
C ILE A 97 -0.44 -8.10 2.77
N ALA A 98 -1.48 -8.89 3.00
CA ALA A 98 -1.54 -10.29 2.60
C ALA A 98 -2.62 -10.50 1.55
N LYS A 99 -2.33 -11.43 0.62
CA LYS A 99 -3.34 -11.92 -0.31
C LYS A 99 -4.50 -12.52 0.47
N SER A 100 -5.73 -12.14 0.12
CA SER A 100 -6.95 -12.71 0.68
C SER A 100 -7.53 -13.83 -0.17
#